data_AF-A0AAU5GB75-F1
#
_entry.id   AF-A0AAU5GB75-F1
#
_cell.length_a   1.000
_cell.length_b   1.000
_cell.length_c   1.000
_cell.angle_alpha   90.00
_cell.angle_beta   90.00
_cell.angle_gamma   90.00
#
_symmetry.space_group_name_H-M   'P 1'
#
loop_
_entity.id
_entity.type
_entity.pdbx_description
1 polymer ?
#
loop_
_entity_poly.entity_id
_entity_poly.type
_entity_poly.pdbx_seq_one_letter_code
_entity_poly.pdbx_strand_id
1 'polypeptide(L)'
;MSVPYETAAYEPPESPESPEEHLARLLGRALNSFELPDETIRQLDCALAHDSSLHSAHYSSGLHRATYRHTWLLADGSAVTLWELVHNTAPGSDTQHEVYTDDEELRAATARLPLPPDASDFELPAVVELAAFPEPRHDYVPDDSADHARRLLRRAENQDPPGDELATLLLRTAFAHEITQAFGRPHRPGRHGRPGLNFSLYEHAFLLTDGQEISLWEVEHTATPDGRHMCEVYATEDAARDAMERRAGTLG
;
A
#
# COMPACT_ATOMS: atom_id res chain seq x y z
N MET A 1 5.46 13.31 59.21
CA MET A 1 5.00 11.94 58.97
C MET A 1 5.00 11.73 57.47
N SER A 2 5.90 10.88 56.96
CA SER A 2 6.00 10.60 55.53
C SER A 2 5.31 9.27 55.26
N VAL A 3 4.24 9.29 54.47
CA VAL A 3 3.57 8.10 53.96
C VAL A 3 4.45 7.47 52.87
N PRO A 4 4.78 6.18 52.93
CA PRO A 4 5.51 5.51 51.86
C PRO A 4 4.54 5.28 50.69
N TYR A 5 4.93 5.71 49.49
CA TYR A 5 4.25 5.30 48.26
C TYR A 5 4.72 3.88 47.94
N GLU A 6 3.86 2.91 48.19
CA GLU A 6 4.03 1.53 47.74
C GLU A 6 3.87 1.54 46.21
N THR A 7 5.01 1.46 45.51
CA THR A 7 5.03 1.40 44.05
C THR A 7 4.63 -0.01 43.67
N ALA A 8 3.32 -0.24 43.46
CA ALA A 8 2.87 -1.47 42.82
C ALA A 8 3.61 -1.58 41.48
N ALA A 9 4.37 -2.65 41.31
CA ALA A 9 5.08 -2.93 40.08
C ALA A 9 4.05 -2.96 38.95
N TYR A 10 4.21 -2.07 37.98
CA TYR A 10 3.45 -2.10 36.73
C TYR A 10 3.86 -3.38 36.00
N GLU A 11 3.00 -4.39 36.02
CA GLU A 11 3.14 -5.55 35.13
C GLU A 11 2.96 -5.03 33.69
N PRO A 12 3.95 -5.25 32.81
CA PRO A 12 3.80 -4.93 31.40
C PRO A 12 2.57 -5.67 30.85
N PRO A 13 1.78 -5.07 29.94
CA PRO A 13 0.76 -5.82 29.23
C PRO A 13 1.40 -7.05 28.58
N GLU A 14 0.73 -8.19 28.67
CA GLU A 14 1.16 -9.42 28.00
C GLU A 14 1.48 -9.09 26.53
N SER A 15 2.62 -9.60 26.06
CA SER A 15 2.98 -9.42 24.66
C SER A 15 1.85 -10.02 23.80
N PRO A 16 1.42 -9.33 22.74
CA PRO A 16 0.38 -9.87 21.86
C PRO A 16 0.82 -11.25 21.35
N GLU A 17 -0.12 -12.20 21.31
CA GLU A 17 0.11 -13.55 20.78
C GLU A 17 0.73 -13.44 19.38
N SER A 18 1.83 -14.16 19.14
CA SER A 18 2.46 -14.16 17.83
C SER A 18 1.60 -14.89 16.79
N PRO A 19 1.72 -14.57 15.49
CA PRO A 19 0.99 -15.28 14.44
C PRO A 19 1.22 -16.81 14.46
N GLU A 20 2.46 -17.23 14.77
CA GLU A 20 2.85 -18.63 14.91
C GLU A 20 2.19 -19.32 16.11
N GLU A 21 2.13 -18.66 17.27
CA GLU A 21 1.46 -19.17 18.47
C GLU A 21 -0.05 -19.32 18.25
N HIS A 22 -0.68 -18.32 17.61
CA HIS A 22 -2.11 -18.37 17.28
C HIS A 22 -2.42 -19.51 16.30
N LEU A 23 -1.57 -19.70 15.27
CA LEU A 23 -1.69 -20.82 14.34
C LEU A 23 -1.54 -22.16 15.07
N ALA A 24 -0.51 -22.33 15.89
CA ALA A 24 -0.30 -23.56 16.65
C ALA A 24 -1.47 -23.89 17.57
N ARG A 25 -2.04 -22.87 18.24
CA ARG A 25 -3.24 -23.03 19.08
C ARG A 25 -4.46 -23.44 18.27
N LEU A 26 -4.65 -22.84 17.09
CA LEU A 26 -5.77 -23.15 16.19
C LEU A 26 -5.68 -24.59 15.66
N LEU A 27 -4.50 -24.99 15.16
CA LEU A 27 -4.26 -26.34 14.65
C LEU A 27 -4.31 -27.41 15.74
N GLY A 28 -3.85 -27.09 16.95
CA GLY A 28 -3.81 -28.01 18.08
C GLY A 28 -5.18 -28.38 18.65
N ARG A 29 -6.19 -27.52 18.47
CA ARG A 29 -7.57 -27.79 18.91
C ARG A 29 -8.49 -28.30 17.80
N ALA A 30 -8.17 -28.01 16.54
CA ALA A 30 -9.01 -28.36 15.40
C ALA A 30 -9.01 -29.87 15.14
N LEU A 31 -10.20 -30.46 14.99
CA LEU A 31 -10.41 -31.88 14.73
C LEU A 31 -9.90 -32.31 13.36
N ASN A 32 -9.86 -31.39 12.39
CA ASN A 32 -9.50 -31.62 10.99
C ASN A 32 -8.23 -30.88 10.58
N SER A 33 -7.34 -30.54 11.53
CA SER A 33 -6.09 -29.83 11.22
C SER A 33 -5.20 -30.57 10.21
N PHE A 34 -5.32 -31.91 10.12
CA PHE A 34 -4.60 -32.74 9.16
C PHE A 34 -5.13 -32.65 7.71
N GLU A 35 -6.29 -32.03 7.50
CA GLU A 35 -6.89 -31.87 6.16
C GLU A 35 -6.44 -30.58 5.48
N LEU A 36 -5.78 -29.68 6.22
CA LEU A 36 -5.27 -28.42 5.68
C LEU A 36 -4.08 -28.67 4.74
N PRO A 37 -4.01 -27.99 3.59
CA PRO A 37 -2.87 -28.13 2.68
C PRO A 37 -1.55 -27.71 3.32
N ASP A 38 -0.51 -28.54 3.18
CA ASP A 38 0.86 -28.24 3.69
C ASP A 38 1.42 -26.91 3.15
N GLU A 39 1.03 -26.51 1.94
CA GLU A 39 1.41 -25.22 1.35
C GLU A 39 0.82 -24.06 2.15
N THR A 40 -0.46 -24.15 2.57
CA THR A 40 -1.11 -23.14 3.39
C THR A 40 -0.44 -23.02 4.75
N ILE A 41 -0.11 -24.15 5.39
CA ILE A 41 0.58 -24.15 6.68
C ILE A 41 1.96 -23.45 6.55
N ARG A 42 2.75 -23.82 5.54
CA ARG A 42 4.06 -23.20 5.28
C ARG A 42 3.98 -21.70 5.00
N GLN A 43 2.94 -21.24 4.33
CA GLN A 43 2.72 -19.81 4.10
C GLN A 43 2.42 -19.08 5.41
N LEU A 44 1.56 -19.65 6.25
CA LEU A 44 1.17 -19.05 7.53
C LEU A 44 2.31 -19.03 8.55
N ASP A 45 3.26 -19.96 8.50
CA ASP A 45 4.48 -19.93 9.33
C ASP A 45 5.34 -18.67 9.08
N CYS A 46 5.20 -18.03 7.92
CA CYS A 46 5.94 -16.82 7.56
C CYS A 46 5.10 -15.53 7.74
N ALA A 47 3.95 -15.61 8.41
CA ALA A 47 3.05 -14.47 8.59
C ALA A 47 3.65 -13.40 9.52
N LEU A 48 3.52 -12.14 9.12
CA LEU A 48 4.00 -10.98 9.87
C LEU A 48 3.01 -10.52 10.95
N ALA A 49 1.71 -10.73 10.71
CA ALA A 49 0.64 -10.34 11.62
C ALA A 49 -0.58 -11.25 11.44
N HIS A 50 -1.47 -11.25 12.44
CA HIS A 50 -2.74 -11.94 12.37
C HIS A 50 -3.87 -11.07 12.98
N ASP A 51 -5.10 -11.29 12.51
CA ASP A 51 -6.34 -10.76 13.08
C ASP A 51 -7.37 -11.88 13.20
N SER A 52 -8.18 -11.85 14.25
CA SER A 52 -9.23 -12.84 14.50
C SER A 52 -10.55 -12.14 14.83
N SER A 53 -11.56 -12.40 14.02
CA SER A 53 -12.88 -11.79 14.15
C SER A 53 -13.97 -12.84 14.26
N LEU A 54 -14.96 -12.60 15.12
CA LEU A 54 -16.18 -13.40 15.16
C LEU A 54 -17.01 -13.07 13.92
N HIS A 55 -17.36 -14.09 13.13
CA HIS A 55 -18.16 -13.94 11.92
C HIS A 55 -19.66 -14.15 12.20
N SER A 56 -20.03 -15.28 12.81
CA SER A 56 -21.40 -15.56 13.23
C SER A 56 -21.45 -16.30 14.57
N ALA A 57 -22.55 -16.14 15.32
CA ALA A 57 -22.77 -16.87 16.57
C ALA A 57 -24.24 -17.18 16.79
N HIS A 58 -24.52 -18.44 17.09
CA HIS A 58 -25.84 -18.97 17.38
C HIS A 58 -25.82 -19.71 18.71
N TYR A 59 -26.83 -19.42 19.53
CA TYR A 59 -27.05 -20.11 20.80
C TYR A 59 -28.53 -20.44 20.94
N SER A 60 -28.86 -21.72 21.12
CA SER A 60 -30.24 -22.15 21.30
C SER A 60 -30.30 -23.45 22.10
N SER A 61 -31.11 -23.47 23.16
CA SER A 61 -31.39 -24.69 23.95
C SER A 61 -30.15 -25.49 24.39
N GLY A 62 -29.05 -24.80 24.73
CA GLY A 62 -27.78 -25.43 25.13
C GLY A 62 -26.90 -25.90 23.98
N LEU A 63 -27.36 -25.74 22.73
CA LEU A 63 -26.54 -25.84 21.53
C LEU A 63 -25.91 -24.48 21.22
N HIS A 64 -24.67 -24.52 20.79
CA HIS A 64 -23.82 -23.39 20.47
C HIS A 64 -23.11 -23.67 19.16
N ARG A 65 -23.11 -22.68 18.27
CA ARG A 65 -22.30 -22.62 17.07
C ARG A 65 -21.73 -21.21 16.97
N ALA A 66 -20.44 -21.07 16.76
CA ALA A 66 -19.80 -19.81 16.39
C ALA A 66 -18.84 -20.06 15.23
N THR A 67 -18.78 -19.12 14.31
CA THR A 67 -17.78 -19.11 13.24
C THR A 67 -16.84 -17.93 13.44
N TYR A 68 -15.54 -18.16 13.27
CA TYR A 68 -14.52 -17.13 13.34
C TYR A 68 -13.76 -17.07 12.02
N ARG A 69 -13.36 -15.85 11.65
CA ARG A 69 -12.47 -15.58 10.53
C ARG A 69 -11.11 -15.17 11.09
N HIS A 70 -10.09 -15.94 10.77
CA HIS A 70 -8.69 -15.66 11.10
C HIS A 70 -7.95 -15.23 9.84
N THR A 71 -7.37 -14.05 9.84
CA THR A 71 -6.64 -13.50 8.67
C THR A 71 -5.20 -13.27 9.03
N TRP A 72 -4.27 -13.74 8.20
CA TRP A 72 -2.83 -13.54 8.35
C TRP A 72 -2.30 -12.66 7.22
N LEU A 73 -1.41 -11.74 7.57
CA LEU A 73 -0.66 -10.92 6.62
C LEU A 73 0.69 -11.58 6.33
N LEU A 74 0.97 -11.88 5.07
CA LEU A 74 2.23 -12.48 4.63
C LEU A 74 3.29 -11.43 4.29
N ALA A 75 4.54 -11.86 4.19
CA ALA A 75 5.67 -10.98 3.88
C ALA A 75 5.65 -10.38 2.47
N ASP A 76 4.92 -10.99 1.54
CA ASP A 76 4.69 -10.48 0.18
C ASP A 76 3.54 -9.45 0.11
N GLY A 77 2.93 -9.12 1.25
CA GLY A 77 1.80 -8.19 1.35
C GLY A 77 0.43 -8.82 1.07
N SER A 78 0.38 -10.12 0.72
CA SER A 78 -0.89 -10.84 0.55
C SER A 78 -1.50 -11.26 1.89
N ALA A 79 -2.77 -11.64 1.87
CA ALA A 79 -3.48 -12.11 3.05
C ALA A 79 -4.07 -13.51 2.83
N VAL A 80 -3.95 -14.38 3.84
CA VAL A 80 -4.54 -15.72 3.85
C VAL A 80 -5.58 -15.79 4.97
N THR A 81 -6.74 -16.37 4.67
CA THR A 81 -7.84 -16.52 5.63
C THR A 81 -8.07 -18.00 5.96
N LEU A 82 -8.18 -18.32 7.24
CA LEU A 82 -8.75 -19.57 7.72
C LEU A 82 -10.05 -19.31 8.48
N TRP A 83 -11.01 -20.20 8.30
CA TRP A 83 -12.30 -20.18 8.95
C TRP A 83 -12.36 -21.22 10.05
N GLU A 84 -12.71 -20.82 11.27
CA GLU A 84 -12.93 -21.74 12.39
C GLU A 84 -14.43 -21.91 12.63
N LEU A 85 -14.90 -23.15 12.71
CA LEU A 85 -16.21 -23.53 13.20
C LEU A 85 -16.07 -24.09 14.62
N VAL A 86 -16.69 -23.41 15.57
CA VAL A 86 -16.77 -23.79 16.98
C VAL A 86 -18.19 -24.25 17.26
N HIS A 87 -18.41 -25.51 17.66
CA HIS A 87 -19.76 -26.01 17.89
C HIS A 87 -19.86 -27.05 18.98
N ASN A 88 -21.08 -27.30 19.45
CA ASN A 88 -21.41 -28.51 20.20
C ASN A 88 -22.63 -29.19 19.55
N THR A 89 -22.63 -30.52 19.52
CA THR A 89 -23.71 -31.30 18.88
C THR A 89 -24.79 -31.73 19.87
N ALA A 90 -24.55 -31.59 21.18
CA ALA A 90 -25.52 -31.90 22.22
C ALA A 90 -25.42 -30.88 23.38
N PRO A 91 -26.53 -30.59 24.08
CA PRO A 91 -26.51 -29.71 25.25
C PRO A 91 -25.53 -30.22 26.31
N GLY A 92 -24.56 -29.37 26.68
CA GLY A 92 -23.55 -29.70 27.68
C GLY A 92 -22.43 -30.64 27.21
N SER A 93 -22.35 -30.96 25.91
CA SER A 93 -21.15 -31.63 25.37
C SER A 93 -19.99 -30.64 25.23
N ASP A 94 -18.78 -31.18 25.20
CA ASP A 94 -17.58 -30.40 24.91
C ASP A 94 -17.68 -29.70 23.56
N THR A 95 -17.03 -28.56 23.48
CA THR A 95 -16.94 -27.77 22.26
C THR A 95 -15.93 -28.40 21.31
N GLN A 96 -16.34 -28.53 20.05
CA GLN A 96 -15.54 -29.03 18.94
C GLN A 96 -15.11 -27.86 18.07
N HIS A 97 -13.92 -28.00 17.49
CA HIS A 97 -13.31 -27.01 16.62
C HIS A 97 -13.00 -27.66 15.28
N GLU A 98 -13.41 -27.04 14.18
CA GLU A 98 -13.05 -27.43 12.81
C GLU A 98 -12.50 -26.20 12.09
N VAL A 99 -11.53 -26.38 11.20
CA VAL A 99 -10.85 -25.29 10.48
C VAL A 99 -10.87 -25.55 8.98
N TYR A 100 -11.19 -24.51 8.21
CA TYR A 100 -11.37 -24.58 6.76
C TYR A 100 -10.59 -23.47 6.06
N THR A 101 -10.09 -23.75 4.86
CA THR A 101 -9.46 -22.71 4.01
C THR A 101 -10.49 -21.92 3.21
N ASP A 102 -11.68 -22.50 3.00
CA ASP A 102 -12.74 -21.93 2.16
C ASP A 102 -14.04 -21.73 2.96
N ASP A 103 -14.72 -20.63 2.68
CA ASP A 103 -16.02 -20.29 3.27
C ASP A 103 -17.14 -21.22 2.79
N GLU A 104 -17.08 -21.75 1.57
CA GLU A 104 -18.03 -22.73 1.06
C GLU A 104 -17.97 -24.04 1.87
N GLU A 105 -16.76 -24.50 2.20
CA GLU A 105 -16.56 -25.68 3.05
C GLU A 105 -17.06 -25.43 4.48
N LEU A 106 -16.80 -24.25 5.04
CA LEU A 106 -17.34 -23.81 6.32
C LEU A 106 -18.88 -23.82 6.33
N ARG A 107 -19.51 -23.27 5.29
CA ARG A 107 -20.97 -23.25 5.14
C ARG A 107 -21.54 -24.66 5.02
N ALA A 108 -20.90 -25.53 4.23
CA ALA A 108 -21.28 -26.93 4.13
C ALA A 108 -21.15 -27.65 5.49
N ALA A 109 -20.10 -27.34 6.26
CA ALA A 109 -19.94 -27.84 7.63
C ALA A 109 -21.04 -27.36 8.58
N THR A 110 -21.34 -26.06 8.52
CA THR A 110 -22.38 -25.42 9.30
C THR A 110 -23.77 -26.01 9.02
N ALA A 111 -24.07 -26.32 7.75
CA ALA A 111 -25.33 -26.90 7.32
C ALA A 111 -25.56 -28.34 7.84
N ARG A 112 -24.51 -29.05 8.25
CA ARG A 112 -24.62 -30.38 8.86
C ARG A 112 -25.14 -30.33 10.31
N LEU A 113 -25.05 -29.18 10.97
CA LEU A 113 -25.39 -29.04 12.39
C LEU A 113 -26.90 -28.83 12.61
N PRO A 114 -27.45 -29.28 13.75
CA PRO A 114 -28.89 -29.19 14.07
C PRO A 114 -29.33 -27.79 14.54
N LEU A 115 -28.67 -26.74 14.03
CA LEU A 115 -29.00 -25.34 14.28
C LEU A 115 -29.45 -24.70 12.96
N PRO A 116 -30.36 -23.71 13.00
CA PRO A 116 -30.79 -23.00 11.78
C PRO A 116 -29.57 -22.53 10.98
N PRO A 117 -29.62 -22.53 9.64
CA PRO A 117 -28.55 -21.91 8.85
C PRO A 117 -28.40 -20.45 9.27
N ASP A 118 -27.19 -19.93 9.15
CA ASP A 118 -26.97 -18.49 9.32
C ASP A 118 -27.94 -17.74 8.38
N ALA A 119 -28.59 -16.70 8.90
CA ALA A 119 -29.32 -15.79 8.02
C ALA A 119 -28.28 -15.13 7.11
N SER A 120 -28.59 -15.01 5.81
CA SER A 120 -27.68 -14.48 4.80
C SER A 120 -26.90 -13.26 5.31
N ASP A 121 -25.58 -13.37 5.18
CA ASP A 121 -24.52 -12.43 5.50
C ASP A 121 -25.01 -11.06 5.97
N PHE A 122 -24.82 -10.77 7.26
CA PHE A 122 -24.30 -9.44 7.55
C PHE A 122 -22.96 -9.36 6.81
N GLU A 123 -22.99 -8.80 5.60
CA GLU A 123 -21.81 -8.23 4.99
C GLU A 123 -21.29 -7.19 5.99
N LEU A 124 -20.42 -7.63 6.90
CA LEU A 124 -19.43 -6.73 7.47
C LEU A 124 -18.77 -6.07 6.25
N PRO A 125 -18.64 -4.74 6.25
CA PRO A 125 -18.03 -4.05 5.12
C PRO A 125 -16.77 -4.81 4.77
N ALA A 126 -16.67 -5.14 3.48
CA ALA A 126 -15.61 -5.92 2.89
C ALA A 126 -14.28 -5.62 3.58
N VAL A 127 -13.46 -6.66 3.72
CA VAL A 127 -12.00 -6.59 3.94
C VAL A 127 -11.57 -5.18 3.60
N VAL A 128 -11.10 -4.40 4.59
CA VAL A 128 -10.52 -3.08 4.30
C VAL A 128 -9.64 -3.34 3.10
N GLU A 129 -10.10 -2.88 1.94
CA GLU A 129 -9.34 -2.93 0.72
C GLU A 129 -8.19 -2.03 1.14
N LEU A 130 -7.09 -2.65 1.58
CA LEU A 130 -5.81 -2.00 1.67
C LEU A 130 -5.70 -1.44 0.28
N ALA A 131 -5.98 -0.13 0.17
CA ALA A 131 -6.11 0.56 -1.10
C ALA A 131 -4.92 0.06 -1.90
N ALA A 132 -5.19 -0.65 -3.00
CA ALA A 132 -4.16 -1.37 -3.74
C ALA A 132 -2.98 -0.43 -3.79
N PHE A 133 -1.87 -0.80 -3.14
CA PHE A 133 -0.70 0.06 -3.12
C PHE A 133 -0.47 0.39 -4.58
N PRO A 134 -0.62 1.65 -5.01
CA PRO A 134 -0.53 1.96 -6.42
C PRO A 134 0.82 1.41 -6.84
N GLU A 135 0.80 0.43 -7.75
CA GLU A 135 2.05 -0.15 -8.23
C GLU A 135 2.92 1.03 -8.61
N PRO A 136 4.13 1.15 -8.04
CA PRO A 136 4.99 2.28 -8.34
C PRO A 136 5.10 2.36 -9.85
N ARG A 137 4.69 3.49 -10.44
CA ARG A 137 4.71 3.67 -11.90
C ARG A 137 6.13 3.63 -12.46
N HIS A 138 7.10 3.65 -11.56
CA HIS A 138 8.46 4.07 -11.73
C HIS A 138 9.41 3.19 -10.90
N ASP A 139 10.55 2.86 -11.47
CA ASP A 139 11.63 2.16 -10.78
C ASP A 139 12.42 3.19 -9.97
N TYR A 140 11.96 3.41 -8.74
CA TYR A 140 12.51 4.43 -7.86
C TYR A 140 13.90 4.08 -7.34
N VAL A 141 14.81 5.05 -7.45
CA VAL A 141 16.12 4.97 -6.78
C VAL A 141 15.97 5.60 -5.39
N PRO A 142 16.15 4.83 -4.30
CA PRO A 142 16.19 5.40 -2.97
C PRO A 142 17.48 6.24 -2.81
N ASP A 143 17.40 7.29 -2.00
CA ASP A 143 18.48 8.20 -1.58
C ASP A 143 18.65 9.50 -2.40
N ASP A 144 19.07 10.58 -1.72
CA ASP A 144 19.31 11.95 -2.22
C ASP A 144 18.14 12.70 -2.91
N SER A 145 16.91 12.18 -2.84
CA SER A 145 15.73 12.72 -3.54
C SER A 145 15.39 14.18 -3.16
N ALA A 146 15.46 14.53 -1.89
CA ALA A 146 15.27 15.92 -1.45
C ALA A 146 16.36 16.87 -1.97
N ASP A 147 17.60 16.41 -2.10
CA ASP A 147 18.66 17.22 -2.72
C ASP A 147 18.49 17.30 -4.24
N HIS A 148 18.04 16.23 -4.88
CA HIS A 148 17.69 16.23 -6.28
C HIS A 148 16.60 17.27 -6.60
N ALA A 149 15.50 17.28 -5.84
CA ALA A 149 14.46 18.30 -5.96
C ALA A 149 15.02 19.72 -5.77
N ARG A 150 15.90 19.92 -4.78
CA ARG A 150 16.56 21.21 -4.53
C ARG A 150 17.40 21.67 -5.71
N ARG A 151 18.21 20.78 -6.31
CA ARG A 151 19.05 21.09 -7.46
C ARG A 151 18.21 21.42 -8.68
N LEU A 152 17.16 20.64 -8.94
CA LEU A 152 16.24 20.84 -10.04
C LEU A 152 15.55 22.21 -9.96
N LEU A 153 14.95 22.53 -8.82
CA LEU A 153 14.25 23.80 -8.61
C LEU A 153 15.19 25.02 -8.67
N ARG A 154 16.45 24.88 -8.24
CA ARG A 154 17.45 25.96 -8.35
C ARG A 154 17.91 26.21 -9.78
N ARG A 155 17.87 25.20 -10.64
CA ARG A 155 18.27 25.29 -12.05
C ARG A 155 17.15 25.87 -12.92
N ALA A 156 15.90 25.82 -12.45
CA ALA A 156 14.76 26.37 -13.15
C ALA A 156 14.90 27.88 -13.38
N GLU A 157 14.88 28.30 -14.65
CA GLU A 157 14.99 29.70 -15.07
C GLU A 157 13.65 30.31 -15.52
N ASN A 158 12.55 29.55 -15.45
CA ASN A 158 11.22 30.05 -15.82
C ASN A 158 10.64 31.01 -14.77
N GLN A 159 9.77 31.91 -15.24
CA GLN A 159 9.14 32.95 -14.41
C GLN A 159 8.06 32.42 -13.47
N ASP A 160 7.53 31.23 -13.78
CA ASP A 160 6.45 30.53 -13.11
C ASP A 160 6.93 29.17 -12.55
N PRO A 161 7.92 29.16 -11.64
CA PRO A 161 8.44 27.93 -11.08
C PRO A 161 7.34 27.18 -10.28
N PRO A 162 7.54 25.89 -10.00
CA PRO A 162 6.65 25.13 -9.13
C PRO A 162 6.48 25.86 -7.79
N GLY A 163 5.24 25.96 -7.31
CA GLY A 163 4.90 26.80 -6.14
C GLY A 163 5.68 26.41 -4.87
N ASP A 164 5.89 27.40 -3.99
CA ASP A 164 6.67 27.25 -2.74
C ASP A 164 6.17 26.12 -1.84
N GLU A 165 4.86 25.86 -1.83
CA GLU A 165 4.24 24.75 -1.09
C GLU A 165 4.70 23.39 -1.62
N LEU A 166 4.68 23.21 -2.94
CA LEU A 166 5.12 21.99 -3.61
C LEU A 166 6.62 21.77 -3.42
N ALA A 167 7.42 22.84 -3.55
CA ALA A 167 8.84 22.80 -3.26
C ALA A 167 9.12 22.39 -1.80
N THR A 168 8.40 22.99 -0.85
CA THR A 168 8.55 22.69 0.58
C THR A 168 8.16 21.24 0.89
N LEU A 169 7.09 20.75 0.26
CA LEU A 169 6.66 19.36 0.40
C LEU A 169 7.77 18.41 -0.07
N LEU A 170 8.22 18.54 -1.32
CA LEU A 170 9.28 17.69 -1.89
C LEU A 170 10.56 17.69 -1.05
N LEU A 171 10.99 18.86 -0.57
CA LEU A 171 12.19 18.96 0.27
C LEU A 171 12.06 18.27 1.63
N ARG A 172 10.84 18.06 2.12
CA ARG A 172 10.59 17.45 3.44
C ARG A 172 10.23 15.97 3.37
N THR A 173 9.56 15.53 2.32
CA THR A 173 8.93 14.20 2.27
C THR A 173 9.39 13.33 1.11
N ALA A 174 10.12 13.85 0.11
CA ALA A 174 10.63 13.00 -0.97
C ALA A 174 11.74 12.08 -0.48
N PHE A 175 11.56 10.76 -0.66
CA PHE A 175 12.55 9.76 -0.24
C PHE A 175 13.13 8.95 -1.40
N ALA A 176 12.41 8.85 -2.53
CA ALA A 176 12.92 8.23 -3.75
C ALA A 176 12.54 9.07 -4.98
N HIS A 177 13.31 8.96 -6.07
CA HIS A 177 12.98 9.62 -7.33
C HIS A 177 13.37 8.77 -8.55
N GLU A 178 12.70 9.00 -9.67
CA GLU A 178 13.08 8.50 -11.00
C GLU A 178 13.16 9.68 -11.97
N ILE A 179 14.05 9.57 -12.96
CA ILE A 179 14.17 10.53 -14.06
C ILE A 179 13.89 9.80 -15.36
N THR A 180 12.77 10.12 -16.00
CA THR A 180 12.37 9.53 -17.29
C THR A 180 12.38 10.59 -18.38
N GLN A 181 12.84 10.22 -19.58
CA GLN A 181 12.76 11.12 -20.73
C GLN A 181 11.43 10.90 -21.46
N ALA A 182 10.43 11.73 -21.15
CA ALA A 182 9.10 11.65 -21.76
C ALA A 182 9.09 12.06 -23.25
N PHE A 183 10.04 12.90 -23.68
CA PHE A 183 10.15 13.31 -25.08
C PHE A 183 11.60 13.60 -25.49
N GLY A 184 12.06 12.91 -26.54
CA GLY A 184 13.41 13.04 -27.11
C GLY A 184 13.43 13.49 -28.58
N ARG A 185 13.97 14.70 -28.81
CA ARG A 185 14.41 15.37 -30.07
C ARG A 185 13.54 15.26 -31.35
N PRO A 186 12.60 16.20 -31.56
CA PRO A 186 12.31 16.74 -32.89
C PRO A 186 13.34 17.82 -33.23
N HIS A 187 14.27 17.52 -34.14
CA HIS A 187 15.12 18.56 -34.73
C HIS A 187 14.25 19.40 -35.68
N ARG A 188 13.96 20.66 -35.33
CA ARG A 188 13.46 21.62 -36.34
C ARG A 188 14.66 22.15 -37.11
N PRO A 189 14.81 21.83 -38.41
CA PRO A 189 15.87 22.40 -39.22
C PRO A 189 15.68 23.92 -39.24
N GLY A 190 16.74 24.65 -38.90
CA GLY A 190 16.68 26.09 -38.87
C GLY A 190 16.37 26.67 -40.25
N ARG A 191 15.50 27.68 -40.28
CA ARG A 191 15.20 28.42 -41.51
C ARG A 191 16.19 29.58 -41.63
N HIS A 192 16.69 29.83 -42.85
CA HIS A 192 17.57 30.98 -43.17
C HIS A 192 18.87 31.05 -42.34
N GLY A 193 19.60 29.95 -42.22
CA GLY A 193 20.96 29.95 -41.64
C GLY A 193 21.03 30.08 -40.11
N ARG A 194 19.90 29.98 -39.41
CA ARG A 194 19.86 29.90 -37.94
C ARG A 194 20.08 28.46 -37.47
N PRO A 195 20.76 28.24 -36.32
CA PRO A 195 20.85 26.91 -35.72
C PRO A 195 19.45 26.38 -35.35
N GLY A 196 19.23 25.07 -35.52
CA GLY A 196 17.97 24.43 -35.17
C GLY A 196 17.67 24.49 -33.67
N LEU A 197 16.40 24.60 -33.31
CA LEU A 197 15.96 24.56 -31.91
C LEU A 197 15.93 23.11 -31.43
N ASN A 198 16.57 22.84 -30.30
CA ASN A 198 16.51 21.54 -29.64
C ASN A 198 15.69 21.67 -28.37
N PHE A 199 14.78 20.72 -28.16
CA PHE A 199 14.00 20.57 -26.94
C PHE A 199 14.10 19.11 -26.45
N SER A 200 14.19 18.95 -25.15
CA SER A 200 14.05 17.67 -24.45
C SER A 200 13.09 17.87 -23.27
N LEU A 201 12.21 16.90 -23.03
CA LEU A 201 11.30 16.89 -21.88
C LEU A 201 11.66 15.71 -20.99
N TYR A 202 11.91 15.99 -19.72
CA TYR A 202 12.14 14.99 -18.68
C TYR A 202 11.06 15.10 -17.62
N GLU A 203 10.63 13.96 -17.13
CA GLU A 203 9.85 13.83 -15.91
C GLU A 203 10.80 13.45 -14.77
N HIS A 204 10.64 14.15 -13.66
CA HIS A 204 11.25 13.83 -12.37
C HIS A 204 10.13 13.42 -11.43
N ALA A 205 9.88 12.12 -11.36
CA ALA A 205 8.91 11.54 -10.44
C ALA A 205 9.54 11.41 -9.05
N PHE A 206 8.84 11.86 -8.01
CA PHE A 206 9.25 11.78 -6.62
C PHE A 206 8.24 10.96 -5.83
N LEU A 207 8.72 9.97 -5.08
CA LEU A 207 7.92 9.20 -4.14
C LEU A 207 8.04 9.83 -2.73
N LEU A 208 6.90 10.14 -2.14
CA LEU A 208 6.79 10.78 -0.83
C LEU A 208 6.58 9.76 0.29
N THR A 209 6.94 10.12 1.52
CA THR A 209 6.81 9.26 2.72
C THR A 209 5.38 8.75 3.01
N ASP A 210 4.35 9.38 2.45
CA ASP A 210 2.95 8.98 2.57
C ASP A 210 2.49 8.05 1.42
N GLY A 211 3.41 7.67 0.52
CA GLY A 211 3.14 6.84 -0.64
C GLY A 211 2.60 7.60 -1.85
N GLN A 212 2.43 8.93 -1.77
CA GLN A 212 2.03 9.74 -2.92
C GLN A 212 3.20 9.93 -3.88
N GLU A 213 2.87 9.99 -5.17
CA GLU A 213 3.80 10.29 -6.27
C GLU A 213 3.55 11.71 -6.79
N ILE A 214 4.62 12.48 -6.96
CA ILE A 214 4.59 13.83 -7.52
C ILE A 214 5.63 13.94 -8.63
N SER A 215 5.21 14.36 -9.82
CA SER A 215 6.10 14.62 -10.95
C SER A 215 6.39 16.11 -11.13
N LEU A 216 7.65 16.44 -11.36
CA LEU A 216 8.08 17.73 -11.93
C LEU A 216 8.57 17.52 -13.36
N TRP A 217 8.27 18.48 -14.23
CA TRP A 217 8.56 18.38 -15.66
C TRP A 217 9.63 19.38 -16.06
N GLU A 218 10.82 18.90 -16.44
CA GLU A 218 11.94 19.72 -16.91
C GLU A 218 11.94 19.80 -18.45
N VAL A 219 11.94 21.03 -18.95
CA VAL A 219 12.20 21.34 -20.35
C VAL A 219 13.63 21.85 -20.50
N GLU A 220 14.49 21.06 -21.13
CA GLU A 220 15.81 21.53 -21.56
C GLU A 220 15.75 22.01 -23.02
N HIS A 221 16.13 23.26 -23.28
CA HIS A 221 16.12 23.80 -24.64
C HIS A 221 17.20 24.85 -24.94
N THR A 222 17.42 25.11 -26.23
CA THR A 222 18.30 26.19 -26.73
C THR A 222 17.52 27.33 -27.39
N ALA A 223 16.20 27.35 -27.22
CA ALA A 223 15.30 28.39 -27.70
C ALA A 223 15.38 29.69 -26.88
N THR A 224 16.59 30.25 -26.79
CA THR A 224 16.93 31.52 -26.14
C THR A 224 17.49 32.50 -27.18
N PRO A 225 17.38 33.83 -26.97
CA PRO A 225 17.89 34.82 -27.93
C PRO A 225 19.39 34.67 -28.27
N ASP A 226 20.17 34.16 -27.31
CA ASP A 226 21.61 33.91 -27.37
C ASP A 226 21.97 32.44 -27.65
N GLY A 227 20.97 31.56 -27.74
CA GLY A 227 21.14 30.14 -28.04
C GLY A 227 21.76 29.30 -26.91
N ARG A 228 21.89 29.86 -25.70
CA ARG A 228 22.35 29.12 -24.52
C ARG A 228 21.33 28.06 -24.10
N HIS A 229 21.83 27.01 -23.45
CA HIS A 229 21.00 26.02 -22.78
C HIS A 229 20.20 26.69 -21.66
N MET A 230 18.91 26.41 -21.60
CA MET A 230 18.00 26.86 -20.56
C MET A 230 17.17 25.68 -20.06
N CYS A 231 16.88 25.71 -18.77
CA CYS A 231 16.04 24.73 -18.09
C CYS A 231 14.82 25.44 -17.52
N GLU A 232 13.64 24.99 -17.89
CA GLU A 232 12.36 25.44 -17.36
C GLU A 232 11.74 24.24 -16.61
N VAL A 233 11.21 24.43 -15.40
CA VAL A 233 10.61 23.35 -14.59
C VAL A 233 9.16 23.69 -14.29
N TYR A 234 8.27 22.72 -14.49
CA TYR A 234 6.83 22.86 -14.37
C TYR A 234 6.22 21.81 -13.44
N ALA A 235 5.10 22.15 -12.81
CA ALA A 235 4.35 21.22 -11.96
C ALA A 235 3.51 20.20 -12.77
N THR A 236 3.28 20.44 -14.06
CA THR A 236 2.48 19.56 -14.92
C THR A 236 3.10 19.40 -16.31
N GLU A 237 2.84 18.24 -16.93
CA GLU A 237 3.29 17.94 -18.30
C GLU A 237 2.71 18.95 -19.30
N ASP A 238 1.41 19.23 -19.19
CA ASP A 238 0.71 20.14 -20.10
C ASP A 238 1.33 21.54 -20.09
N ALA A 239 1.67 22.07 -18.90
CA ALA A 239 2.32 23.38 -18.80
C ALA A 239 3.71 23.38 -19.45
N ALA A 240 4.47 22.29 -19.30
CA ALA A 240 5.76 22.11 -19.95
C ALA A 240 5.62 22.04 -21.48
N ARG A 241 4.65 21.29 -21.99
CA ARG A 241 4.37 21.19 -23.43
C ARG A 241 3.91 22.51 -24.02
N ASP A 242 2.98 23.20 -23.35
CA ASP A 242 2.51 24.53 -23.76
C ASP A 242 3.67 25.54 -23.81
N ALA A 243 4.57 25.51 -22.83
CA ALA A 243 5.77 26.34 -22.83
C ALA A 243 6.66 26.04 -24.04
N MET A 244 6.94 24.76 -24.32
CA MET A 244 7.70 24.34 -25.50
C MET A 244 7.08 24.86 -26.80
N GLU A 245 5.77 24.76 -26.96
CA GLU A 245 5.05 25.23 -28.16
C GLU A 245 5.16 26.76 -28.33
N ARG A 246 4.94 27.51 -27.25
CA ARG A 246 5.07 28.99 -27.25
C ARG A 246 6.49 29.42 -27.63
N ARG A 247 7.52 28.76 -27.08
CA ARG A 247 8.93 29.05 -27.39
C ARG A 247 9.26 28.71 -28.85
N ALA A 248 8.77 27.58 -29.34
CA ALA A 248 8.96 27.17 -30.72
C ALA A 248 8.27 28.11 -31.73
N GLY A 249 7.16 28.74 -31.36
CA GLY A 249 6.44 29.73 -32.18
C GLY A 249 7.02 31.14 -32.13
N THR A 250 7.70 31.52 -31.05
CA THR A 250 8.28 32.87 -30.87
C THR A 250 9.60 33.05 -31.63
N LEU A 251 10.34 31.96 -31.86
CA LEU A 251 11.67 31.97 -32.50
C LEU A 251 11.70 31.37 -33.92
N GLY A 252 10.57 30.83 -34.40
CA GLY A 252 10.39 30.31 -35.77
C GLY A 252 9.91 31.37 -36.74
#